data_AF-A0A3M7EU42-F1
#
_entry.id   AF-A0A3M7EU42-F1
#
_cell.length_a   1.000
_cell.length_b   1.000
_cell.length_c   1.000
_cell.angle_alpha   90.00
_cell.angle_beta   90.00
_cell.angle_gamma   90.00
#
_symmetry.space_group_name_H-M   'P 1'
#
loop_
_entity.id
_entity.type
_entity.pdbx_description
1 polymer ?
#
loop_
_entity_poly.entity_id
_entity_poly.type
_entity_poly.pdbx_seq_one_letter_code
_entity_poly.pdbx_strand_id
1 'polypeptide(L)'
;MVKFYSKEYTYDYAFPAVSLAYFLRYPNPYSRHVASTDTISRHFDPETQRLTTVRLHLKRSRLPPAVVKLLPKSVMADRAGSDGSTQSFILEKSVVDARQGWMECESRNLDWENVLSVFERHSYRRAVAAPEVAEGLNGATAVTTPANPTAAAGGGGVAGMETPEQTHVAVSVTLKSRIGEQLRKKRQRWGEQASASSVMGGGEESASAALGGWGKQPQQPQQQPQQQQGWFSSWGSGAVRSAIESISLQRTEKSQPKAQKGMSVVLSRLRSGGIQEVLEGMRRDREVEI
;
A
#
# COMPACT_ATOMS: atom_id res chain seq x y z
N MET A 1 -11.35 -4.34 9.13
CA MET A 1 -11.79 -2.91 9.03
C MET A 1 -10.92 -2.23 7.98
N VAL A 2 -11.53 -1.38 7.15
CA VAL A 2 -10.92 -0.80 5.95
C VAL A 2 -10.91 0.73 6.07
N LYS A 3 -9.78 1.36 5.76
CA LYS A 3 -9.67 2.83 5.57
C LYS A 3 -9.30 3.11 4.12
N PHE A 4 -9.76 4.25 3.61
CA PHE A 4 -9.55 4.67 2.24
C PHE A 4 -8.97 6.08 2.20
N TYR A 5 -8.02 6.31 1.31
CA TYR A 5 -7.50 7.60 0.94
C TYR A 5 -7.60 7.74 -0.58
N SER A 6 -7.98 8.92 -1.07
CA SER A 6 -7.94 9.22 -2.50
C SER A 6 -7.41 10.63 -2.72
N LYS A 7 -6.69 10.83 -3.82
CA LYS A 7 -6.23 12.13 -4.28
C LYS A 7 -6.09 12.13 -5.79
N GLU A 8 -6.48 13.23 -6.41
CA GLU A 8 -6.27 13.48 -7.83
C GLU A 8 -5.36 14.69 -8.02
N TYR A 9 -4.57 14.69 -9.09
CA TYR A 9 -3.72 15.79 -9.50
C TYR A 9 -3.29 15.62 -10.96
N THR A 10 -2.69 16.66 -11.54
CA THR A 10 -2.25 16.67 -12.94
C THR A 10 -0.74 16.96 -13.01
N TYR A 11 -0.06 16.35 -13.97
CA TYR A 11 1.27 16.76 -14.40
C TYR A 11 1.17 17.52 -15.72
N ASP A 12 1.85 18.65 -15.83
CA ASP A 12 2.03 19.41 -17.08
C ASP A 12 3.10 18.78 -17.97
N TYR A 13 2.90 17.50 -18.28
CA TYR A 13 3.75 16.64 -19.08
C TYR A 13 2.92 15.64 -19.87
N ALA A 14 3.36 15.37 -21.09
CA ALA A 14 2.83 14.33 -21.97
C ALA A 14 2.81 12.95 -21.31
N PHE A 15 1.79 12.14 -21.61
CA PHE A 15 1.64 10.79 -21.05
C PHE A 15 2.87 9.88 -21.26
N PRO A 16 3.55 9.89 -22.43
CA PRO A 16 4.79 9.14 -22.60
C PRO A 16 5.91 9.56 -21.62
N ALA A 17 6.03 10.87 -21.33
CA ALA A 17 7.03 11.37 -20.39
C ALA A 17 6.69 10.94 -18.95
N VAL A 18 5.42 11.02 -18.55
CA VAL A 18 4.95 10.60 -17.20
C VAL A 18 5.08 9.09 -17.01
N SER A 19 4.70 8.28 -18.00
CA SER A 19 4.86 6.83 -17.92
C SER A 19 6.33 6.40 -17.90
N LEU A 20 7.20 7.04 -18.68
CA LEU A 20 8.64 6.78 -18.61
C LEU A 20 9.23 7.18 -17.25
N ALA A 21 8.88 8.38 -16.75
CA ALA A 21 9.32 8.86 -15.45
C ALA A 21 8.90 7.91 -14.33
N TYR A 22 7.71 7.29 -14.42
CA TYR A 22 7.23 6.30 -13.46
C TYR A 22 8.16 5.08 -13.34
N PHE A 23 8.73 4.62 -14.46
CA PHE A 23 9.69 3.52 -14.44
C PHE A 23 11.07 3.95 -13.94
N LEU A 24 11.45 5.21 -14.15
CA LEU A 24 12.73 5.79 -13.74
C LEU A 24 12.70 6.52 -12.38
N ARG A 25 11.57 6.48 -11.67
CA ARG A 25 11.34 7.32 -10.48
C ARG A 25 12.31 7.07 -9.32
N TYR A 26 13.03 5.97 -9.29
CA TYR A 26 13.98 5.67 -8.22
C TYR A 26 15.38 5.42 -8.75
N PRO A 27 16.42 5.95 -8.09
CA PRO A 27 16.38 6.77 -6.88
C PRO A 27 15.93 8.22 -7.13
N ASN A 28 15.45 8.88 -6.06
CA ASN A 28 15.17 10.33 -6.04
C ASN A 28 15.29 10.89 -4.61
N PRO A 29 15.51 12.21 -4.42
CA PRO A 29 15.75 12.81 -3.09
C PRO A 29 14.61 12.65 -2.07
N TYR A 30 13.38 12.42 -2.54
CA TYR A 30 12.18 12.30 -1.70
C TYR A 30 11.86 10.85 -1.30
N SER A 31 12.59 9.87 -1.85
CA SER A 31 12.31 8.44 -1.71
C SER A 31 13.53 7.62 -1.25
N ARG A 32 14.41 8.21 -0.44
CA ARG A 32 15.63 7.59 0.14
C ARG A 32 15.41 6.28 0.91
N HIS A 33 14.17 5.95 1.25
CA HIS A 33 13.84 4.70 1.91
C HIS A 33 13.79 3.51 0.95
N VAL A 34 13.78 3.73 -0.36
CA VAL A 34 13.78 2.66 -1.37
C VAL A 34 15.22 2.20 -1.61
N ALA A 35 15.58 1.03 -1.09
CA ALA A 35 16.93 0.48 -1.20
C ALA A 35 17.21 -0.16 -2.56
N SER A 36 16.24 -0.89 -3.12
CA SER A 36 16.38 -1.53 -4.43
C SER A 36 15.04 -1.57 -5.17
N THR A 37 15.14 -1.76 -6.48
CA THR A 37 13.99 -1.95 -7.39
C THR A 37 14.39 -2.92 -8.47
N ASP A 38 13.68 -4.05 -8.51
CA ASP A 38 14.00 -5.16 -9.40
C ASP A 38 12.78 -5.45 -10.28
N THR A 39 13.00 -5.73 -11.58
CA THR A 39 11.93 -6.15 -12.49
C THR A 39 11.85 -7.67 -12.47
N ILE A 40 10.76 -8.22 -11.93
CA ILE A 40 10.55 -9.67 -11.84
C ILE A 40 10.13 -10.21 -13.21
N SER A 41 9.17 -9.56 -13.84
CA SER A 41 8.68 -9.95 -15.15
C SER A 41 8.22 -8.75 -15.96
N ARG A 42 8.36 -8.85 -17.27
CA ARG A 42 7.86 -7.87 -18.22
C ARG A 42 7.40 -8.61 -19.46
N HIS A 43 6.19 -8.31 -19.90
CA HIS A 43 5.58 -8.92 -21.08
C HIS A 43 4.83 -7.86 -21.87
N PHE A 44 5.01 -7.88 -23.19
CA PHE A 44 4.29 -7.03 -24.13
C PHE A 44 3.33 -7.90 -24.93
N ASP A 45 2.06 -7.54 -24.90
CA ASP A 45 1.02 -8.15 -25.71
C ASP A 45 0.86 -7.34 -27.02
N PRO A 46 1.21 -7.92 -28.19
CA PRO A 46 1.11 -7.22 -29.46
C PRO A 46 -0.32 -6.99 -29.94
N GLU A 47 -1.30 -7.80 -29.51
CA GLU A 47 -2.71 -7.64 -29.92
C GLU A 47 -3.33 -6.46 -29.19
N THR A 48 -3.17 -6.41 -27.86
CA THR A 48 -3.71 -5.31 -27.05
C THR A 48 -2.79 -4.10 -26.99
N GLN A 49 -1.55 -4.20 -27.46
CA GLN A 49 -0.50 -3.16 -27.36
C GLN A 49 -0.21 -2.76 -25.91
N ARG A 50 -0.27 -3.72 -24.98
CA ARG A 50 -0.12 -3.49 -23.55
C ARG A 50 1.19 -4.03 -23.01
N LEU A 51 1.91 -3.19 -22.27
CA LEU A 51 3.09 -3.57 -21.53
C LEU A 51 2.72 -3.84 -20.07
N THR A 52 2.80 -5.10 -19.65
CA THR A 52 2.68 -5.49 -18.25
C THR A 52 4.06 -5.64 -17.63
N THR A 53 4.33 -4.95 -16.53
CA THR A 53 5.57 -5.07 -15.76
C THR A 53 5.25 -5.38 -14.30
N VAL A 54 5.95 -6.35 -13.72
CA VAL A 54 5.92 -6.63 -12.28
C VAL A 54 7.29 -6.30 -11.70
N ARG A 55 7.30 -5.47 -10.67
CA ARG A 55 8.52 -5.05 -9.95
C ARG A 55 8.44 -5.37 -8.48
N LEU A 56 9.59 -5.61 -7.87
CA LEU A 56 9.77 -5.73 -6.43
C LEU A 56 10.58 -4.53 -5.95
N HIS A 57 10.07 -3.82 -4.94
CA HIS A 57 10.80 -2.75 -4.28
C HIS A 57 11.15 -3.16 -2.86
N LEU A 58 12.43 -3.02 -2.50
CA LEU A 58 12.88 -3.15 -1.11
C LEU A 58 12.85 -1.77 -0.44
N LYS A 59 12.08 -1.63 0.63
CA LYS A 59 12.00 -0.39 1.43
C LYS A 59 12.60 -0.59 2.81
N ARG A 60 13.56 0.26 3.17
CA ARG A 60 14.03 0.42 4.56
C ARG A 60 12.97 1.15 5.36
N SER A 61 12.65 0.64 6.53
CA SER A 61 11.64 1.16 7.41
C SER A 61 12.07 1.03 8.87
N ARG A 62 11.37 1.73 9.75
CA ARG A 62 11.42 1.47 11.19
C ARG A 62 9.98 1.25 11.64
N LEU A 63 9.77 0.21 12.43
CA LEU A 63 8.46 -0.06 13.01
C LEU A 63 8.15 0.98 14.08
N PRO A 64 6.91 1.50 14.15
CA PRO A 64 6.51 2.37 15.25
C PRO A 64 6.73 1.69 16.60
N PRO A 65 7.21 2.40 17.65
CA PRO A 65 7.51 1.79 18.95
C PRO A 65 6.33 1.02 19.58
N ALA A 66 5.10 1.49 19.37
CA ALA A 66 3.89 0.81 19.82
C ALA A 66 3.69 -0.56 19.17
N VAL A 67 4.08 -0.70 17.89
CA VAL A 67 4.00 -1.96 17.14
C VAL A 67 5.12 -2.91 17.56
N VAL A 68 6.32 -2.38 17.83
CA VAL A 68 7.45 -3.17 18.35
C VAL A 68 7.11 -3.86 19.68
N LYS A 69 6.44 -3.16 20.59
CA LYS A 69 6.04 -3.70 21.90
C LYS A 69 4.97 -4.80 21.85
N LEU A 70 4.21 -4.88 20.75
CA LEU A 70 3.08 -5.81 20.61
C LEU A 70 3.47 -7.08 19.85
N LEU A 71 4.50 -7.01 19.00
CA LEU A 71 4.87 -8.11 18.14
C LEU A 71 5.70 -9.16 18.89
N PRO A 72 5.41 -10.46 18.69
CA PRO A 72 6.24 -11.52 19.26
C PRO A 72 7.68 -11.36 18.79
N LYS A 73 8.65 -11.54 19.70
CA LYS A 73 10.09 -11.45 19.40
C LYS A 73 10.50 -12.40 18.25
N SER A 74 9.80 -13.53 18.08
CA SER A 74 10.02 -14.49 16.98
C SER A 74 9.71 -13.94 15.58
N VAL A 75 8.78 -13.00 15.44
CA VAL A 75 8.46 -12.36 14.14
C VAL A 75 9.44 -11.22 13.82
N MET A 76 10.05 -10.66 14.87
CA MET A 76 11.04 -9.58 14.80
C MET A 76 12.46 -10.10 14.55
N ALA A 77 12.84 -11.24 15.13
CA ALA A 77 14.20 -11.78 15.09
C ALA A 77 14.72 -11.97 13.65
N ASP A 78 13.88 -12.46 12.74
CA ASP A 78 14.27 -12.72 11.35
C ASP A 78 14.20 -11.48 10.43
N ARG A 79 13.69 -10.35 10.93
CA ARG A 79 13.40 -9.14 10.11
C ARG A 79 14.03 -7.84 10.62
N ALA A 80 14.62 -7.86 11.81
CA ALA A 80 15.34 -6.73 12.37
C ALA A 80 16.82 -6.82 11.96
N GLY A 81 17.30 -5.81 11.25
CA GLY A 81 18.74 -5.62 11.06
C GLY A 81 19.42 -5.33 12.40
N SER A 82 20.74 -5.50 12.46
CA SER A 82 21.55 -5.25 13.67
C SER A 82 21.38 -3.83 14.24
N ASP A 83 21.01 -2.86 13.40
CA ASP A 83 20.73 -1.45 13.76
C ASP A 83 19.24 -1.16 14.07
N GLY A 84 18.42 -2.20 14.28
CA GLY A 84 16.99 -2.05 14.58
C GLY A 84 16.14 -1.54 13.39
N SER A 85 16.73 -1.42 12.20
CA SER A 85 16.00 -1.14 10.96
C SER A 85 15.25 -2.39 10.49
N THR A 86 14.05 -2.21 9.96
CA THR A 86 13.26 -3.29 9.35
C THR A 86 13.14 -3.08 7.86
N GLN A 87 13.15 -4.14 7.08
CA GLN A 87 12.91 -4.07 5.64
C GLN A 87 11.48 -4.48 5.32
N SER A 88 10.95 -3.96 4.21
CA SER A 88 9.64 -4.32 3.69
C SER A 88 9.69 -4.43 2.17
N PHE A 89 9.17 -5.55 1.67
CA PHE A 89 9.01 -5.82 0.25
C PHE A 89 7.66 -5.30 -0.25
N ILE A 90 7.68 -4.52 -1.33
CA ILE A 90 6.49 -4.02 -2.03
C ILE A 90 6.46 -4.61 -3.44
N LEU A 91 5.40 -5.33 -3.75
CA LEU A 91 5.14 -5.82 -5.10
C LEU A 91 4.36 -4.74 -5.86
N GLU A 92 4.87 -4.32 -7.02
CA GLU A 92 4.21 -3.41 -7.94
C GLU A 92 3.87 -4.13 -9.24
N LYS A 93 2.65 -3.97 -9.72
CA LYS A 93 2.23 -4.38 -11.06
C LYS A 93 1.75 -3.14 -11.81
N SER A 94 2.30 -2.90 -12.99
CA SER A 94 1.87 -1.83 -13.90
C SER A 94 1.42 -2.41 -15.23
N VAL A 95 0.35 -1.85 -15.79
CA VAL A 95 -0.11 -2.11 -17.16
C VAL A 95 -0.15 -0.77 -17.89
N VAL A 96 0.58 -0.67 -19.00
CA VAL A 96 0.63 0.52 -19.85
C VAL A 96 -0.01 0.19 -21.19
N ASP A 97 -0.98 0.99 -21.61
CA ASP A 97 -1.58 0.93 -22.94
C ASP A 97 -1.12 2.16 -23.73
N ALA A 98 -0.12 1.97 -24.59
CA ALA A 98 0.50 3.07 -25.33
C ALA A 98 -0.45 3.67 -26.37
N ARG A 99 -1.35 2.85 -26.92
CA ARG A 99 -2.34 3.24 -27.93
C ARG A 99 -3.43 4.11 -27.33
N GLN A 100 -3.99 3.68 -26.21
CA GLN A 100 -5.07 4.41 -25.53
C GLN A 100 -4.56 5.51 -24.58
N GLY A 101 -3.25 5.55 -24.30
CA GLY A 101 -2.65 6.62 -23.49
C GLY A 101 -3.01 6.55 -22.01
N TRP A 102 -3.02 5.34 -21.45
CA TRP A 102 -3.25 5.14 -20.01
C TRP A 102 -2.29 4.14 -19.39
N MET A 103 -2.08 4.30 -18.08
CA MET A 103 -1.30 3.37 -17.26
C MET A 103 -1.99 3.15 -15.92
N GLU A 104 -2.20 1.88 -15.57
CA GLU A 104 -2.71 1.47 -14.27
C GLU A 104 -1.58 0.82 -13.48
N CYS A 105 -1.42 1.21 -12.22
CA CYS A 105 -0.43 0.63 -11.33
C CYS A 105 -1.06 0.24 -10.01
N GLU A 106 -0.78 -0.98 -9.55
CA GLU A 106 -1.15 -1.45 -8.23
C GLU A 106 0.10 -1.85 -7.46
N SER A 107 0.22 -1.40 -6.22
CA SER A 107 1.29 -1.80 -5.31
C SER A 107 0.73 -2.32 -3.99
N ARG A 108 1.39 -3.34 -3.43
CA ARG A 108 1.04 -3.92 -2.14
C ARG A 108 2.27 -4.37 -1.37
N ASN A 109 2.21 -4.28 -0.05
CA ASN A 109 3.22 -4.92 0.81
C ASN A 109 3.06 -6.44 0.79
N LEU A 110 4.18 -7.16 0.68
CA LEU A 110 4.24 -8.63 0.82
C LEU A 110 4.44 -9.06 2.28
N ASP A 111 5.16 -8.25 3.06
CA ASP A 111 5.35 -8.48 4.49
C ASP A 111 4.19 -7.94 5.32
N TRP A 112 4.02 -8.43 6.54
CA TRP A 112 3.08 -7.89 7.52
C TRP A 112 1.59 -7.92 7.09
N GLU A 113 1.21 -8.72 6.07
CA GLU A 113 -0.18 -8.81 5.62
C GLU A 113 -1.15 -9.24 6.74
N ASN A 114 -0.67 -9.95 7.76
CA ASN A 114 -1.45 -10.36 8.92
C ASN A 114 -1.74 -9.21 9.92
N VAL A 115 -1.01 -8.11 9.79
CA VAL A 115 -1.12 -6.91 10.64
C VAL A 115 -1.86 -5.82 9.86
N LEU A 116 -1.30 -5.43 8.72
CA LEU A 116 -1.82 -4.37 7.86
C LEU A 116 -1.50 -4.71 6.39
N SER A 117 -2.54 -4.80 5.57
CA SER A 117 -2.39 -4.81 4.11
C SER A 117 -2.65 -3.42 3.56
N VAL A 118 -1.71 -2.90 2.78
CA VAL A 118 -1.77 -1.62 2.09
C VAL A 118 -1.85 -1.93 0.60
N PHE A 119 -2.93 -1.49 -0.05
CA PHE A 119 -3.10 -1.58 -1.49
C PHE A 119 -3.16 -0.16 -2.03
N GLU A 120 -2.19 0.22 -2.86
CA GLU A 120 -2.11 1.55 -3.45
C GLU A 120 -2.23 1.43 -4.97
N ARG A 121 -3.20 2.16 -5.53
CA ARG A 121 -3.51 2.17 -6.96
C ARG A 121 -3.30 3.56 -7.53
N HIS A 122 -2.69 3.62 -8.70
CA HIS A 122 -2.55 4.83 -9.49
C HIS A 122 -3.11 4.60 -10.88
N SER A 123 -3.99 5.50 -11.33
CA SER A 123 -4.44 5.60 -12.71
C SER A 123 -3.85 6.84 -13.33
N TYR A 124 -3.08 6.67 -14.39
CA TYR A 124 -2.53 7.75 -15.20
C TYR A 124 -3.27 7.77 -16.53
N ARG A 125 -3.79 8.94 -16.91
CA ARG A 125 -4.58 9.12 -18.12
C ARG A 125 -4.09 10.35 -18.86
N ARG A 126 -3.83 10.20 -20.17
CA ARG A 126 -3.64 11.36 -21.05
C ARG A 126 -4.89 12.24 -20.97
N ALA A 127 -4.70 13.55 -20.80
CA ALA A 127 -5.80 14.50 -20.96
C ALA A 127 -6.28 14.43 -22.42
N VAL A 128 -7.54 14.06 -22.61
CA VAL A 128 -8.19 14.22 -23.91
C VAL A 128 -8.57 15.69 -23.99
N ALA A 129 -8.10 16.41 -25.02
CA ALA A 129 -8.58 17.76 -25.26
C ALA A 129 -10.11 17.72 -25.26
N ALA A 130 -10.75 18.54 -24.42
CA ALA A 130 -12.19 18.67 -24.46
C ALA A 130 -12.57 18.98 -25.92
N PRO A 131 -13.61 18.34 -26.48
CA PRO A 131 -14.06 18.73 -27.80
C PRO A 131 -14.36 20.22 -27.71
N GLU A 132 -13.66 21.03 -28.50
CA GLU A 132 -14.01 22.44 -28.67
C GLU A 132 -15.49 22.42 -29.07
N VAL A 133 -16.34 22.93 -28.17
CA VAL A 133 -17.74 23.15 -28.49
C VAL A 133 -17.70 24.24 -29.54
N ALA A 134 -17.73 23.84 -30.81
CA ALA A 134 -17.92 24.75 -31.91
C ALA A 134 -19.31 25.36 -31.71
N GLU A 135 -19.37 26.51 -31.04
CA GLU A 135 -20.55 27.36 -31.05
C GLU A 135 -20.79 27.74 -32.51
N GLY A 136 -21.77 27.08 -33.11
CA GLY A 136 -22.11 27.24 -34.50
C GLY A 136 -22.65 28.63 -34.77
N LEU A 137 -22.19 29.23 -35.88
CA LEU A 137 -22.98 30.18 -36.66
C LEU A 137 -22.71 29.92 -38.16
N ASN A 138 -23.76 29.37 -38.80
CA ASN A 138 -24.13 29.39 -40.22
C ASN A 138 -23.25 28.71 -41.29
N GLY A 139 -23.71 27.51 -41.68
CA GLY A 139 -24.34 27.28 -42.99
C GLY A 139 -23.47 27.28 -44.25
N ALA A 140 -23.01 26.09 -44.66
CA ALA A 140 -23.07 25.62 -46.05
C ALA A 140 -22.59 24.17 -46.14
N THR A 141 -23.35 23.36 -46.87
CA THR A 141 -23.08 21.98 -47.26
C THR A 141 -21.75 21.83 -48.01
N ALA A 142 -20.89 20.91 -47.57
CA ALA A 142 -19.90 20.28 -48.42
C ALA A 142 -19.63 18.83 -47.96
N VAL A 143 -19.96 17.90 -48.85
CA VAL A 143 -19.61 16.48 -48.83
C VAL A 143 -18.09 16.35 -49.02
N THR A 144 -17.38 15.60 -48.16
CA THR A 144 -16.12 14.95 -48.55
C THR A 144 -15.85 13.67 -47.74
N THR A 145 -15.55 12.62 -48.50
CA THR A 145 -15.19 11.22 -48.21
C THR A 145 -13.99 11.08 -47.25
N PRO A 146 -13.86 9.98 -46.46
CA PRO A 146 -12.71 9.81 -45.57
C PRO A 146 -11.47 9.31 -46.33
N ALA A 147 -10.37 10.06 -46.27
CA ALA A 147 -9.05 9.61 -46.71
C ALA A 147 -8.15 9.29 -45.51
N ASN A 148 -7.53 8.13 -45.61
CA ASN A 148 -6.61 7.45 -44.70
C ASN A 148 -5.36 8.29 -44.36
N PRO A 149 -4.80 8.28 -43.12
CA PRO A 149 -3.53 8.93 -42.86
C PRO A 149 -2.36 7.93 -42.97
N THR A 150 -1.66 7.96 -44.10
CA THR A 150 -0.29 7.43 -44.21
C THR A 150 0.71 8.55 -43.90
N ALA A 151 1.67 8.21 -43.02
CA ALA A 151 2.97 8.81 -42.74
C ALA A 151 3.34 10.16 -43.41
N ALA A 152 3.73 11.14 -42.58
CA ALA A 152 4.67 12.18 -42.97
C ALA A 152 5.57 12.56 -41.80
N ALA A 153 6.86 12.24 -41.96
CA ALA A 153 7.97 12.90 -41.28
C ALA A 153 8.30 14.20 -42.03
N GLY A 154 8.66 15.25 -41.30
CA GLY A 154 9.22 16.49 -41.88
C GLY A 154 8.70 17.74 -41.18
N GLY A 155 9.60 18.46 -40.52
CA GLY A 155 9.29 19.64 -39.71
C GLY A 155 8.82 20.86 -40.51
N GLY A 156 8.02 21.69 -39.82
CA GLY A 156 7.60 23.02 -40.27
C GLY A 156 6.87 23.69 -39.12
N GLY A 157 7.48 24.72 -38.52
CA GLY A 157 6.89 25.46 -37.43
C GLY A 157 5.62 26.18 -37.87
N VAL A 158 4.57 26.07 -37.06
CA VAL A 158 3.36 26.89 -37.14
C VAL A 158 2.98 27.24 -35.71
N ALA A 159 2.85 28.53 -35.43
CA ALA A 159 2.36 29.07 -34.17
C ALA A 159 0.89 28.67 -33.98
N GLY A 160 0.66 27.48 -33.44
CA GLY A 160 -0.52 27.14 -32.67
C GLY A 160 -0.11 27.14 -31.21
N MET A 161 -0.89 27.75 -30.33
CA MET A 161 -0.71 27.63 -28.89
C MET A 161 -0.95 26.16 -28.53
N GLU A 162 0.07 25.30 -28.65
CA GLU A 162 0.00 23.89 -28.28
C GLU A 162 -0.43 23.86 -26.82
N THR A 163 -1.69 23.46 -26.56
CA THR A 163 -2.14 23.23 -25.19
C THR A 163 -1.15 22.24 -24.59
N PRO A 164 -0.46 22.59 -23.49
CA PRO A 164 0.57 21.72 -22.94
C PRO A 164 -0.06 20.35 -22.66
N GLU A 165 0.46 19.30 -23.28
CA GLU A 165 -0.06 17.95 -23.06
C GLU A 165 -0.01 17.64 -21.56
N GLN A 166 -1.16 17.33 -20.98
CA GLN A 166 -1.31 17.04 -19.56
C GLN A 166 -1.58 15.56 -19.32
N THR A 167 -1.15 15.07 -18.16
CA THR A 167 -1.47 13.72 -17.68
C THR A 167 -2.18 13.82 -16.33
N HIS A 168 -3.43 13.38 -16.29
CA HIS A 168 -4.20 13.27 -15.07
C HIS A 168 -3.80 12.03 -14.29
N VAL A 169 -3.74 12.15 -12.97
CA VAL A 169 -3.37 11.08 -12.06
C VAL A 169 -4.40 10.98 -10.95
N ALA A 170 -5.01 9.80 -10.82
CA ALA A 170 -5.86 9.45 -9.69
C ALA A 170 -5.15 8.41 -8.83
N VAL A 171 -5.03 8.69 -7.53
CA VAL A 171 -4.39 7.81 -6.55
C VAL A 171 -5.40 7.37 -5.52
N SER A 172 -5.45 6.08 -5.23
CA SER A 172 -6.25 5.55 -4.14
C SER A 172 -5.45 4.57 -3.29
N VAL A 173 -5.65 4.61 -1.97
CA VAL A 173 -4.98 3.72 -1.02
C VAL A 173 -6.01 3.09 -0.12
N THR A 174 -6.02 1.76 -0.11
CA THR A 174 -6.87 0.94 0.75
C THR A 174 -6.02 0.28 1.83
N LEU A 175 -6.32 0.61 3.08
CA LEU A 175 -5.65 0.11 4.27
C LEU A 175 -6.56 -0.92 4.94
N LYS A 176 -6.15 -2.18 5.02
CA LYS A 176 -6.90 -3.28 5.66
C LYS A 176 -6.16 -3.74 6.91
N SER A 177 -6.70 -3.43 8.09
CA SER A 177 -6.18 -3.93 9.37
C SER A 177 -6.81 -5.27 9.74
N ARG A 178 -5.96 -6.28 9.99
CA ARG A 178 -6.36 -7.66 10.36
C ARG A 178 -6.14 -8.01 11.83
N ILE A 179 -5.54 -7.12 12.61
CA ILE A 179 -5.20 -7.33 14.04
C ILE A 179 -6.45 -7.67 14.87
N GLY A 180 -7.55 -6.95 14.64
CA GLY A 180 -8.80 -7.16 15.38
C GLY A 180 -9.48 -8.51 15.10
N GLU A 181 -9.29 -9.08 13.90
CA GLU A 181 -9.88 -10.35 13.50
C GLU A 181 -9.13 -11.54 14.13
N GLN A 182 -7.80 -11.45 14.22
CA GLN A 182 -6.93 -12.43 14.87
C GLN A 182 -7.21 -12.51 16.39
N LEU A 183 -7.35 -11.36 17.06
CA LEU A 183 -7.67 -11.29 18.49
C LEU A 183 -9.08 -11.78 18.80
N ARG A 184 -10.07 -11.48 17.94
CA ARG A 184 -11.43 -12.02 18.09
C ARG A 184 -11.44 -13.53 17.92
N LYS A 185 -10.75 -14.08 16.90
CA LYS A 185 -10.58 -15.53 16.74
C LYS A 185 -9.84 -16.17 17.94
N LYS A 186 -8.81 -15.51 18.49
CA LYS A 186 -8.10 -16.01 19.68
C LYS A 186 -8.98 -15.99 20.94
N ARG A 187 -9.77 -14.92 21.15
CA ARG A 187 -10.75 -14.85 22.25
C ARG A 187 -11.87 -15.87 22.09
N GLN A 188 -12.35 -16.11 20.87
CA GLN A 188 -13.34 -17.16 20.59
C GLN A 188 -12.77 -18.54 20.90
N ARG A 189 -11.54 -18.86 20.46
CA ARG A 189 -10.86 -20.13 20.80
C ARG A 189 -10.62 -20.30 22.29
N TRP A 190 -10.27 -19.23 23.01
CA TRP A 190 -10.09 -19.25 24.46
C TRP A 190 -11.43 -19.37 25.21
N GLY A 191 -12.49 -18.74 24.71
CA GLY A 191 -13.85 -18.89 25.21
C GLY A 191 -14.39 -20.30 25.00
N GLU A 192 -14.15 -20.88 23.82
CA GLU A 192 -14.48 -22.27 23.48
C GLU A 192 -13.68 -23.27 24.34
N GLN A 193 -12.39 -23.04 24.58
CA GLN A 193 -11.57 -23.87 25.48
C GLN A 193 -12.01 -23.76 26.94
N ALA A 194 -12.38 -22.57 27.41
CA ALA A 194 -12.94 -22.38 28.75
C ALA A 194 -14.28 -23.12 28.91
N SER A 195 -15.16 -23.07 27.91
CA SER A 195 -16.43 -23.82 27.91
C SER A 195 -16.25 -25.34 27.74
N ALA A 196 -15.21 -25.80 27.05
CA ALA A 196 -14.89 -27.22 26.94
C ALA A 196 -14.36 -27.79 28.26
N SER A 197 -13.57 -27.02 29.01
CA SER A 197 -13.08 -27.44 30.35
C SER A 197 -14.17 -27.50 31.42
N SER A 198 -15.29 -26.77 31.26
CA SER A 198 -16.43 -26.82 32.19
C SER A 198 -17.40 -27.99 31.94
N VAL A 199 -17.31 -28.67 30.80
CA VAL A 199 -18.21 -29.80 30.44
C VAL A 199 -17.66 -31.17 30.85
N MET A 200 -16.37 -31.28 31.18
CA MET A 200 -15.75 -32.55 31.62
C MET A 200 -15.74 -32.77 33.14
N GLY A 201 -16.33 -31.86 33.94
CA GLY A 201 -16.31 -31.89 35.40
C GLY A 201 -17.55 -32.51 36.07
N GLY A 202 -18.28 -33.40 35.41
CA GLY A 202 -19.50 -34.00 35.96
C GLY A 202 -19.67 -35.45 35.54
N GLY A 203 -19.06 -36.38 36.28
CA GLY A 203 -19.23 -37.81 36.06
C GLY A 203 -18.68 -38.65 37.21
N GLU A 204 -19.60 -39.14 38.04
CA GLU A 204 -19.58 -40.39 38.83
C GLU A 204 -18.64 -40.53 40.04
N GLU A 205 -19.24 -40.79 41.22
CA GLU A 205 -19.00 -42.02 41.98
C GLU A 205 -20.05 -42.21 43.10
N SER A 206 -20.54 -43.44 43.24
CA SER A 206 -21.45 -43.88 44.31
C SER A 206 -20.83 -45.04 45.10
N ALA A 207 -21.17 -45.06 46.41
CA ALA A 207 -21.06 -46.14 47.41
C ALA A 207 -19.67 -46.51 48.00
N SER A 208 -19.48 -46.29 49.32
CA SER A 208 -19.89 -47.23 50.39
C SER A 208 -19.26 -46.94 51.78
N ALA A 209 -19.97 -47.41 52.81
CA ALA A 209 -19.54 -47.80 54.17
C ALA A 209 -19.32 -46.74 55.27
N ALA A 210 -20.06 -46.95 56.36
CA ALA A 210 -20.07 -46.21 57.62
C ALA A 210 -19.21 -46.88 58.70
N LEU A 211 -18.62 -46.10 59.62
CA LEU A 211 -18.60 -46.35 61.08
C LEU A 211 -17.76 -45.30 61.85
N GLY A 212 -18.35 -44.71 62.91
CA GLY A 212 -17.61 -44.36 64.14
C GLY A 212 -17.33 -42.87 64.46
N GLY A 213 -18.16 -42.29 65.34
CA GLY A 213 -17.70 -41.79 66.65
C GLY A 213 -16.83 -40.53 66.80
N TRP A 214 -17.48 -39.36 66.90
CA TRP A 214 -17.28 -38.26 67.89
C TRP A 214 -15.92 -37.52 67.98
N GLY A 215 -15.94 -36.25 67.54
CA GLY A 215 -15.43 -35.13 68.35
C GLY A 215 -14.20 -34.36 67.86
N LYS A 216 -14.42 -33.30 67.06
CA LYS A 216 -13.97 -31.90 67.28
C LYS A 216 -13.95 -31.09 65.95
N GLN A 217 -14.59 -29.92 66.03
CA GLN A 217 -14.65 -28.75 65.12
C GLN A 217 -13.79 -28.74 63.84
N PRO A 218 -14.37 -28.45 62.65
CA PRO A 218 -13.63 -27.96 61.52
C PRO A 218 -13.48 -26.43 61.53
N GLN A 219 -12.32 -26.04 61.04
CA GLN A 219 -11.82 -24.70 60.82
C GLN A 219 -12.59 -23.96 59.70
N GLN A 220 -12.45 -22.64 59.78
CA GLN A 220 -12.80 -21.56 58.84
C GLN A 220 -13.07 -21.95 57.37
N PRO A 221 -14.04 -21.30 56.71
CA PRO A 221 -14.28 -21.49 55.28
C PRO A 221 -13.05 -21.07 54.47
N GLN A 222 -12.47 -22.03 53.74
CA GLN A 222 -11.49 -21.77 52.69
C GLN A 222 -12.13 -20.87 51.64
N GLN A 223 -11.64 -19.63 51.59
CA GLN A 223 -11.88 -18.72 50.50
C GLN A 223 -11.33 -19.35 49.22
N GLN A 224 -12.19 -19.44 48.21
CA GLN A 224 -11.81 -19.66 46.82
C GLN A 224 -10.60 -18.77 46.49
N PRO A 225 -9.57 -19.25 45.78
CA PRO A 225 -8.58 -18.34 45.23
C PRO A 225 -9.31 -17.47 44.20
N GLN A 226 -9.65 -16.25 44.63
CA GLN A 226 -10.08 -15.18 43.76
C GLN A 226 -9.02 -15.08 42.67
N GLN A 227 -9.38 -15.52 41.46
CA GLN A 227 -8.71 -15.10 40.25
C GLN A 227 -8.69 -13.57 40.30
N GLN A 228 -7.53 -13.01 40.64
CA GLN A 228 -7.24 -11.63 40.35
C GLN A 228 -7.22 -11.52 38.82
N GLN A 229 -8.42 -11.35 38.25
CA GLN A 229 -8.57 -10.87 36.89
C GLN A 229 -7.97 -9.48 36.88
N GLY A 230 -6.70 -9.43 36.46
CA GLY A 230 -5.97 -8.21 36.26
C GLY A 230 -6.82 -7.24 35.44
N TRP A 231 -7.14 -6.12 36.08
CA TRP A 231 -7.81 -4.93 35.53
C TRP A 231 -7.16 -4.40 34.23
N PHE A 232 -5.97 -4.89 33.86
CA PHE A 232 -5.27 -4.57 32.61
C PHE A 232 -5.84 -5.23 31.33
N SER A 233 -6.82 -6.13 31.40
CA SER A 233 -7.33 -6.85 30.23
C SER A 233 -8.37 -6.09 29.37
N SER A 234 -8.88 -4.95 29.85
CA SER A 234 -9.94 -4.18 29.17
C SER A 234 -9.43 -3.03 28.29
N TRP A 235 -8.17 -2.59 28.44
CA TRP A 235 -7.59 -1.46 27.67
C TRP A 235 -6.88 -1.87 26.35
N GLY A 236 -6.71 -3.16 26.07
CA GLY A 236 -5.60 -3.65 25.24
C GLY A 236 -5.80 -3.84 23.72
N SER A 237 -6.94 -3.50 23.09
CA SER A 237 -7.11 -3.81 21.65
C SER A 237 -7.82 -2.76 20.80
N GLY A 238 -8.83 -2.06 21.35
CA GLY A 238 -9.54 -0.98 20.63
C GLY A 238 -8.64 0.22 20.35
N ALA A 239 -7.98 0.74 21.39
CA ALA A 239 -7.09 1.91 21.28
C ALA A 239 -5.88 1.63 20.36
N VAL A 240 -5.31 0.43 20.42
CA VAL A 240 -4.16 0.02 19.59
C VAL A 240 -4.54 -0.10 18.11
N ARG A 241 -5.73 -0.65 17.84
CA ARG A 241 -6.27 -0.73 16.49
C ARG A 241 -6.47 0.66 15.90
N SER A 242 -7.15 1.55 16.64
CA SER A 242 -7.35 2.94 16.23
C SER A 242 -6.03 3.69 16.03
N ALA A 243 -5.01 3.41 16.85
CA ALA A 243 -3.68 3.98 16.70
C ALA A 243 -2.95 3.49 15.44
N ILE A 244 -3.00 2.20 15.12
CA ILE A 244 -2.38 1.68 13.89
C ILE A 244 -3.11 2.23 12.66
N GLU A 245 -4.43 2.32 12.72
CA GLU A 245 -5.23 2.90 11.64
C GLU A 245 -4.90 4.39 11.42
N SER A 246 -4.82 5.19 12.49
CA SER A 246 -4.48 6.61 12.39
C SER A 246 -3.04 6.81 11.91
N ILE A 247 -2.08 6.05 12.43
CA ILE A 247 -0.67 6.10 11.99
C ILE A 247 -0.57 5.73 10.51
N SER A 248 -1.31 4.71 10.06
CA SER A 248 -1.24 4.24 8.67
C SER A 248 -1.84 5.26 7.71
N LEU A 249 -2.98 5.85 8.06
CA LEU A 249 -3.60 6.91 7.26
C LEU A 249 -2.71 8.16 7.21
N GLN A 250 -2.22 8.62 8.36
CA GLN A 250 -1.29 9.76 8.43
C GLN A 250 0.00 9.51 7.64
N ARG A 251 0.51 8.28 7.64
CA ARG A 251 1.69 7.91 6.86
C ARG A 251 1.41 8.00 5.36
N THR A 252 0.24 7.52 4.92
CA THR A 252 -0.22 7.65 3.54
C THR A 252 -0.36 9.12 3.15
N GLU A 253 -1.06 9.93 3.95
CA GLU A 253 -1.23 11.37 3.69
C GLU A 253 0.12 12.10 3.55
N LYS A 254 1.10 11.75 4.38
CA LYS A 254 2.46 12.32 4.33
C LYS A 254 3.31 11.78 3.18
N SER A 255 3.05 10.56 2.69
CA SER A 255 3.86 9.96 1.61
C SER A 255 3.46 10.45 0.23
N GLN A 256 2.18 10.74 0.01
CA GLN A 256 1.69 11.13 -1.33
C GLN A 256 2.35 12.40 -1.89
N PRO A 257 2.51 13.50 -1.13
CA PRO A 257 3.24 14.66 -1.62
C PRO A 257 4.71 14.37 -1.94
N LYS A 258 5.35 13.45 -1.21
CA LYS A 258 6.74 13.04 -1.48
C LYS A 258 6.86 12.24 -2.79
N ALA A 259 5.91 11.33 -3.04
CA ALA A 259 5.85 10.59 -4.29
C ALA A 259 5.66 11.53 -5.49
N GLN A 260 4.75 12.51 -5.38
CA GLN A 260 4.53 13.53 -6.39
C GLN A 260 5.80 14.36 -6.66
N LYS A 261 6.45 14.86 -5.60
CA LYS A 261 7.71 15.63 -5.73
C LYS A 261 8.85 14.80 -6.34
N GLY A 262 8.98 13.53 -5.94
CA GLY A 262 9.97 12.61 -6.52
C GLY A 262 9.76 12.43 -8.03
N MET A 263 8.51 12.27 -8.47
CA MET A 263 8.18 12.22 -9.88
C MET A 263 8.51 13.53 -10.61
N SER A 264 8.17 14.68 -10.03
CA SER A 264 8.48 15.99 -10.61
C SER A 264 9.98 16.22 -10.81
N VAL A 265 10.84 15.68 -9.94
CA VAL A 265 12.30 15.72 -10.13
C VAL A 265 12.70 14.94 -11.38
N VAL A 266 12.19 13.71 -11.56
CA VAL A 266 12.51 12.89 -12.72
C VAL A 266 11.97 13.50 -14.02
N LEU A 267 10.75 14.03 -13.98
CA LEU A 267 10.15 14.74 -15.11
C LEU A 267 10.96 15.99 -15.50
N SER A 268 11.43 16.76 -14.51
CA SER A 268 12.31 17.92 -14.76
C SER A 268 13.61 17.50 -15.43
N ARG A 269 14.25 16.42 -14.95
CA ARG A 269 15.47 15.85 -15.56
C ARG A 269 15.23 15.39 -17.00
N LEU A 270 14.09 14.72 -17.26
CA LEU A 270 13.69 14.34 -18.63
C LEU A 270 13.53 15.57 -19.53
N ARG A 271 12.94 16.66 -19.02
CA ARG A 271 12.76 17.90 -19.77
C ARG A 271 14.09 18.61 -20.07
N SER A 272 15.03 18.61 -19.13
CA SER A 272 16.29 19.35 -19.24
C SER A 272 17.34 18.63 -20.09
N GLY A 273 17.41 17.30 -20.03
CA GLY A 273 18.46 16.54 -20.73
C GLY A 273 18.09 15.10 -21.05
N GLY A 274 16.79 14.79 -21.11
CA GLY A 274 16.31 13.46 -21.47
C GLY A 274 16.75 12.37 -20.49
N ILE A 275 16.93 11.16 -21.02
CA ILE A 275 17.28 9.98 -20.22
C ILE A 275 18.67 10.12 -19.59
N GLN A 276 19.62 10.76 -20.27
CA GLN A 276 20.98 10.93 -19.75
C GLN A 276 21.00 11.74 -18.46
N GLU A 277 20.29 12.87 -18.42
CA GLU A 277 20.20 13.70 -17.21
C GLU A 277 19.45 12.98 -16.07
N VAL A 278 18.46 12.13 -16.40
CA VAL A 278 17.81 11.27 -15.42
C VAL A 278 18.80 10.30 -14.79
N LEU A 279 19.58 9.58 -15.61
CA LEU A 279 20.54 8.58 -15.13
C LEU A 279 21.67 9.21 -14.30
N GLU A 280 22.17 10.37 -14.72
CA GLU A 280 23.21 11.09 -13.97
C GLU A 280 22.66 11.70 -12.69
N GLY A 281 21.42 12.19 -12.71
CA GLY A 281 20.70 12.58 -11.49
C GLY A 281 20.51 11.41 -10.52
N MET A 282 20.15 10.23 -11.05
CA MET A 282 20.01 9.01 -10.24
C MET A 282 21.34 8.58 -9.62
N ARG A 283 22.47 8.72 -10.33
CA ARG A 283 23.81 8.43 -9.80
C ARG A 283 24.12 9.32 -8.60
N ARG A 284 23.96 10.63 -8.76
CA ARG A 284 24.14 11.63 -7.69
C ARG A 284 23.25 11.35 -6.47
N ASP A 285 22.00 10.97 -6.70
CA ASP A 285 21.06 10.67 -5.60
C ASP A 285 21.49 9.44 -4.78
N ARG A 286 22.20 8.47 -5.36
CA ARG A 286 22.76 7.32 -4.62
C ARG A 286 23.96 7.71 -3.77
N GLU A 287 24.80 8.59 -4.28
CA GLU A 287 26.01 9.04 -3.58
C GLU A 287 25.67 9.83 -2.32
N VAL A 288 24.57 10.57 -2.33
CA VAL A 288 24.04 11.29 -1.14
C VAL A 288 23.45 10.34 -0.09
N GLU A 289 23.25 9.06 -0.42
CA GLU A 289 22.67 8.05 0.48
C GLU A 289 23.73 7.26 1.27
N ILE A 290 25.02 7.34 0.88
CA ILE A 290 26.17 6.74 1.56
C ILE A 290 26.70 7.70 2.62
#